data_AF-A0A519DDQ2-F1
#
_entry.id   AF-A0A519DDQ2-F1
#
_cell.length_a   1.000
_cell.length_b   1.000
_cell.length_c   1.000
_cell.angle_alpha   90.00
_cell.angle_beta   90.00
_cell.angle_gamma   90.00
#
_symmetry.space_group_name_H-M   'P 1'
#
loop_
_entity.id
_entity.type
_entity.pdbx_description
1 polymer ?
#
loop_
_entity_poly.entity_id
_entity_poly.type
_entity_poly.pdbx_seq_one_letter_code
_entity_poly.pdbx_strand_id
1 'polypeptide(L)'
;MNYVIQSFSIPLHSFEQALTPLCMGDLNYRDAVWLGIVIGSMVAVMATFVAIFLSGLDSPEVMSSLRSGLVVGFAAAVVVTTFAYYRLLETSRSGKDPGAIKEQEVMRVRAILALIGERDTIWAKQSWSVEEKVRRDRGVLVVDLHGLDAPSAAALTDRLLERRSDLGRLKLVTGRGESTHPGSADPGIRPAVMQRLKVGAQSAEWQVIQKSSSVTLRPMGRAPTPKQWLGRFAVFVVPMTGAMTLAFRDLAGTGMESQGMTFGAAAGLLMTTLLSGYRDRSA
;
A
#
# COMPACT_ATOMS: atom_id res chain seq x y z
N MET A 1 -40.61 39.70 8.03
CA MET A 1 -39.18 40.09 8.15
C MET A 1 -38.37 38.82 8.14
N ASN A 2 -37.73 38.53 7.00
CA ASN A 2 -36.97 37.30 6.76
C ASN A 2 -35.53 37.50 7.24
N TYR A 3 -35.05 36.63 8.12
CA TYR A 3 -33.64 36.55 8.47
C TYR A 3 -32.88 35.79 7.38
N VAL A 4 -31.96 36.48 6.71
CA VAL A 4 -30.99 35.89 5.78
C VAL A 4 -29.85 35.32 6.62
N ILE A 5 -29.69 34.00 6.63
CA ILE A 5 -28.49 33.34 7.15
C ILE A 5 -27.42 33.48 6.08
N GLN A 6 -26.43 34.35 6.33
CA GLN A 6 -25.22 34.43 5.52
C GLN A 6 -24.38 33.19 5.79
N SER A 7 -24.40 32.24 4.86
CA SER A 7 -23.48 31.11 4.84
C SER A 7 -22.07 31.61 4.59
N PHE A 8 -21.24 31.57 5.64
CA PHE A 8 -19.81 31.79 5.53
C PHE A 8 -19.18 30.55 4.85
N SER A 9 -19.11 30.58 3.52
CA SER A 9 -18.37 29.59 2.75
C SER A 9 -16.87 29.82 2.96
N ILE A 10 -16.27 29.05 3.87
CA ILE A 10 -14.81 28.92 3.94
C ILE A 10 -14.37 28.28 2.62
N PRO A 11 -13.43 28.87 1.87
CA PRO A 11 -12.96 28.29 0.61
C PRO A 11 -12.32 26.93 0.89
N LEU A 12 -12.94 25.87 0.35
CA LEU A 12 -12.51 24.47 0.43
C LEU A 12 -11.07 24.24 -0.06
N HIS A 13 -10.50 25.23 -0.77
CA HIS A 13 -9.16 25.20 -1.35
C HIS A 13 -8.02 25.19 -0.31
N SER A 14 -8.27 25.65 0.93
CA SER A 14 -7.25 25.66 1.99
C SER A 14 -7.11 24.33 2.75
N PHE A 15 -8.12 23.46 2.70
CA PHE A 15 -8.08 22.16 3.39
C PHE A 15 -7.46 21.06 2.53
N GLU A 16 -7.63 21.13 1.20
CA GLU A 16 -6.92 20.23 0.28
C GLU A 16 -5.42 20.51 0.19
N GLN A 17 -4.97 21.75 0.44
CA GLN A 17 -3.54 22.05 0.53
C GLN A 17 -2.88 21.45 1.79
N ALA A 18 -3.63 21.27 2.89
CA ALA A 18 -3.11 20.62 4.10
C ALA A 18 -2.99 19.09 4.00
N LEU A 19 -3.59 18.48 2.97
CA LEU A 19 -3.56 17.04 2.68
C LEU A 19 -2.85 16.69 1.36
N THR A 20 -2.23 17.68 0.71
CA THR A 20 -1.21 17.36 -0.30
C THR A 20 -0.10 16.58 0.38
N PRO A 21 0.47 15.56 -0.28
CA PRO A 21 1.49 14.73 0.33
C PRO A 21 2.62 15.68 0.70
N LEU A 22 2.85 15.89 2.00
CA LEU A 22 4.11 16.41 2.50
C LEU A 22 5.17 15.71 1.67
N CYS A 23 5.91 16.53 0.91
CA CYS A 23 6.88 16.12 -0.08
C CYS A 23 7.46 14.78 0.34
N MET A 24 7.23 13.74 -0.47
CA MET A 24 7.90 12.45 -0.33
C MET A 24 9.37 12.63 -0.76
N GLY A 25 10.02 13.63 -0.18
CA GLY A 25 11.46 13.73 -0.03
C GLY A 25 11.83 12.86 1.15
N ASP A 26 13.02 12.28 1.06
CA ASP A 26 13.60 11.36 2.03
C ASP A 26 13.24 11.78 3.46
N LEU A 27 12.39 10.98 4.14
CA LEU A 27 12.11 11.16 5.56
C LEU A 27 13.45 11.16 6.29
N ASN A 28 13.87 12.33 6.76
CA ASN A 28 15.16 12.44 7.42
C ASN A 28 14.99 11.98 8.88
N TYR A 29 16.08 11.58 9.53
CA TYR A 29 16.05 11.18 10.94
C TYR A 29 15.45 12.27 11.85
N ARG A 30 15.55 13.55 11.45
CA ARG A 30 14.91 14.68 12.15
C ARG A 30 13.38 14.66 12.06
N ASP A 31 12.83 14.22 10.94
CA ASP A 31 11.37 14.18 10.73
C ASP A 31 10.74 13.05 11.55
N ALA A 32 11.45 11.94 11.72
CA ALA A 32 11.06 10.85 12.62
C ALA A 32 10.97 11.29 14.09
N VAL A 33 11.92 12.13 14.54
CA VAL A 33 11.90 12.72 15.88
C VAL A 33 10.73 13.70 16.04
N TRP A 34 10.52 14.58 15.06
CA TRP A 34 9.37 15.51 15.07
C TRP A 34 8.03 14.78 15.10
N LEU A 35 7.89 13.71 14.32
CA LEU A 35 6.72 12.86 14.33
C LEU A 35 6.45 12.27 15.72
N GLY A 36 7.48 11.75 16.37
CA GLY A 36 7.38 11.22 17.73
C GLY A 36 6.97 12.28 18.75
N ILE A 37 7.55 13.48 18.68
CA ILE A 37 7.20 14.60 19.58
C ILE A 37 5.73 15.01 19.40
N VAL A 38 5.27 15.20 18.16
CA VAL A 38 3.90 15.62 17.88
C VAL A 38 2.92 14.56 18.37
N ILE A 39 3.10 13.30 17.99
CA ILE A 39 2.20 12.21 18.41
C ILE A 39 2.24 12.03 19.93
N GLY A 40 3.43 12.06 20.54
CA GLY A 40 3.58 11.99 22.00
C GLY A 40 2.86 13.11 22.74
N SER A 41 2.94 14.35 22.25
CA SER A 41 2.22 15.48 22.84
C SER A 41 0.70 15.33 22.73
N MET A 42 0.19 14.83 21.60
CA MET A 42 -1.24 14.59 21.42
C MET A 42 -1.73 13.51 22.40
N VAL A 43 -0.96 12.42 22.54
CA VAL A 43 -1.26 11.36 23.50
C VAL A 43 -1.18 11.88 24.95
N ALA A 44 -0.22 12.74 25.27
CA ALA A 44 -0.09 13.33 26.61
C ALA A 44 -1.34 14.14 26.99
N VAL A 45 -1.82 14.98 26.07
CA VAL A 45 -3.00 15.81 26.28
C VAL A 45 -4.23 14.93 26.45
N MET A 46 -4.44 13.94 25.57
CA MET A 46 -5.57 13.01 25.67
C MET A 46 -5.56 12.21 26.96
N ALA A 47 -4.41 11.66 27.35
CA ALA A 47 -4.27 10.89 28.60
C ALA A 47 -4.51 11.76 29.84
N THR A 48 -4.07 13.03 29.82
CA THR A 48 -4.34 14.00 30.89
C THR A 48 -5.85 14.24 31.03
N PHE A 49 -6.56 14.47 29.92
CA PHE A 49 -8.01 14.66 29.94
C PHE A 49 -8.74 13.44 30.47
N VAL A 50 -8.36 12.23 30.02
CA VAL A 50 -8.95 10.98 30.51
C VAL A 50 -8.75 10.82 32.01
N ALA A 51 -7.54 11.10 32.53
CA ALA A 51 -7.25 11.03 33.95
C ALA A 51 -8.08 12.04 34.78
N ILE A 52 -8.29 13.25 34.27
CA ILE A 52 -9.17 14.24 34.90
C ILE A 52 -10.62 13.75 34.93
N PHE A 53 -11.14 13.19 33.83
CA PHE A 53 -12.50 12.66 33.81
C PHE A 53 -12.69 11.47 34.74
N LEU A 54 -11.69 10.59 34.86
CA LEU A 54 -11.73 9.44 35.76
C LEU A 54 -11.68 9.84 37.24
N SER A 55 -11.00 10.94 37.57
CA SER A 55 -10.87 11.42 38.95
C SER A 55 -12.11 12.17 39.47
N GLY A 56 -13.06 12.49 38.57
CA GLY A 56 -14.26 13.27 38.89
C GLY A 56 -14.00 14.79 38.88
N LEU A 57 -14.95 15.54 38.33
CA LEU A 57 -14.87 17.01 38.19
C LEU A 57 -14.99 17.76 39.53
N ASP A 58 -15.45 17.10 40.58
CA ASP A 58 -15.69 17.72 41.90
C ASP A 58 -14.39 17.87 42.73
N SER A 59 -13.37 17.03 42.47
CA SER A 59 -12.04 17.12 43.08
C SER A 59 -10.96 16.64 42.10
N PRO A 60 -10.71 17.38 41.01
CA PRO A 60 -9.78 16.91 39.98
C PRO A 60 -8.35 16.92 40.53
N GLU A 61 -7.70 15.76 40.55
CA GLU A 61 -6.27 15.66 40.81
C GLU A 61 -5.46 16.09 39.57
N VAL A 62 -5.48 17.40 39.28
CA VAL A 62 -4.88 17.99 38.07
C VAL A 62 -3.39 17.66 37.96
N MET A 63 -2.65 17.72 39.07
CA MET A 63 -1.20 17.48 39.07
C MET A 63 -0.86 15.99 38.82
N SER A 64 -1.63 15.09 39.42
CA SER A 64 -1.49 13.64 39.23
C SER A 64 -1.83 13.25 37.78
N SER A 65 -2.92 13.81 37.26
CA SER A 65 -3.39 13.61 35.89
C SER A 65 -2.43 14.18 34.83
N LEU A 66 -1.83 15.34 35.09
CA LEU A 66 -0.82 15.92 34.21
C LEU A 66 0.44 15.04 34.19
N ARG A 67 0.87 14.54 35.35
CA ARG A 67 2.04 13.66 35.45
C ARG A 67 1.82 12.35 34.72
N SER A 68 0.65 11.72 34.88
CA SER A 68 0.32 10.49 34.16
C SER A 68 0.26 10.73 32.65
N GLY A 69 -0.36 11.83 32.22
CA GLY A 69 -0.39 12.24 30.81
C GLY A 69 0.99 12.44 30.21
N LEU A 70 1.88 13.17 30.89
CA LEU A 70 3.27 13.35 30.44
C LEU A 70 4.04 12.04 30.33
N VAL A 71 3.89 11.12 31.30
CA VAL A 71 4.55 9.81 31.27
C VAL A 71 4.08 8.98 30.08
N VAL A 72 2.76 8.92 29.86
CA VAL A 72 2.16 8.15 28.76
C VAL A 72 2.53 8.76 27.40
N GLY A 73 2.50 10.09 27.28
CA GLY A 73 2.89 10.79 26.06
C GLY A 73 4.37 10.64 25.72
N PHE A 74 5.25 10.70 26.72
CA PHE A 74 6.68 10.46 26.52
C PHE A 74 6.95 9.01 26.08
N ALA A 75 6.29 8.03 26.71
CA ALA A 75 6.40 6.63 26.30
C ALA A 75 5.94 6.44 24.83
N ALA A 76 4.82 7.06 24.45
CA ALA A 76 4.35 7.04 23.07
C ALA A 76 5.34 7.69 22.09
N ALA A 77 5.93 8.84 22.46
CA ALA A 77 6.94 9.51 21.64
C ALA A 77 8.14 8.61 21.36
N VAL A 78 8.66 7.93 22.39
CA VAL A 78 9.81 7.02 22.28
C VAL A 78 9.48 5.84 21.37
N VAL A 79 8.32 5.22 21.54
CA VAL A 79 7.89 4.07 20.71
C VAL A 79 7.74 4.47 19.24
N VAL A 80 7.04 5.57 18.97
CA VAL A 80 6.82 6.09 17.61
C VAL A 80 8.15 6.45 16.94
N THR A 81 9.02 7.16 17.66
CA THR A 81 10.34 7.54 17.15
C THR A 81 11.16 6.29 16.83
N THR A 82 11.23 5.33 17.75
CA THR A 82 11.96 4.07 17.55
C THR A 82 11.46 3.30 16.33
N PHE A 83 10.14 3.21 16.15
CA PHE A 83 9.54 2.59 14.98
C PHE A 83 9.87 3.32 13.67
N ALA A 84 9.81 4.66 13.68
CA ALA A 84 10.17 5.47 12.53
C ALA A 84 11.66 5.31 12.17
N TYR A 85 12.56 5.29 13.16
CA TYR A 85 13.98 4.99 12.97
C TYR A 85 14.20 3.58 12.40
N TYR A 86 13.52 2.56 12.93
CA TYR A 86 13.60 1.20 12.41
C TYR A 86 13.18 1.14 10.95
N ARG A 87 12.07 1.80 10.59
CA ARG A 87 11.57 1.89 9.22
C ARG A 87 12.54 2.64 8.29
N LEU A 88 13.18 3.70 8.78
CA LEU A 88 14.21 4.44 8.04
C LEU A 88 15.46 3.62 7.81
N LEU A 89 15.88 2.84 8.82
CA LEU A 89 16.99 1.91 8.69
C LEU A 89 16.66 0.78 7.72
N GLU A 90 15.45 0.25 7.73
CA GLU A 90 15.02 -0.78 6.78
C GLU A 90 14.98 -0.24 5.35
N THR A 91 14.52 1.01 5.18
CA THR A 91 14.54 1.71 3.89
C THR A 91 15.95 2.05 3.42
N SER A 92 16.84 2.48 4.32
CA SER A 92 18.24 2.81 4.00
C SER A 92 19.11 1.58 3.76
N ARG A 93 18.86 0.49 4.50
CA ARG A 93 19.52 -0.82 4.33
C ARG A 93 19.06 -1.53 3.05
N SER A 94 17.88 -1.17 2.53
CA SER A 94 17.48 -1.50 1.17
C SER A 94 18.44 -0.89 0.13
N GLY A 95 19.22 0.15 0.50
CA GLY A 95 20.53 0.48 -0.09
C GLY A 95 20.51 0.71 -1.60
N LYS A 96 19.36 1.12 -2.11
CA LYS A 96 19.07 1.04 -3.52
C LYS A 96 18.63 2.42 -3.96
N ASP A 97 19.57 3.13 -4.57
CA ASP A 97 19.31 4.39 -5.25
C ASP A 97 18.10 4.19 -6.17
N PRO A 98 16.96 4.88 -5.94
CA PRO A 98 15.74 4.64 -6.68
C PRO A 98 15.95 4.83 -8.18
N GLY A 99 16.94 5.61 -8.63
CA GLY A 99 17.35 5.69 -10.04
C GLY A 99 17.99 4.40 -10.55
N ALA A 100 18.98 3.88 -9.83
CA ALA A 100 19.68 2.64 -10.19
C ALA A 100 18.79 1.40 -10.13
N ILE A 101 17.82 1.32 -9.19
CA ILE A 101 16.79 0.25 -9.22
C ILE A 101 15.98 0.34 -10.49
N LYS A 102 15.54 1.55 -10.87
CA LYS A 102 14.65 1.75 -12.03
C LYS A 102 15.34 1.30 -13.32
N GLU A 103 16.63 1.62 -13.48
CA GLU A 103 17.43 1.19 -14.61
C GLU A 103 17.73 -0.32 -14.56
N GLN A 104 18.06 -0.85 -13.39
CA GLN A 104 18.32 -2.28 -13.22
C GLN A 104 17.06 -3.14 -13.42
N GLU A 105 15.89 -2.67 -13.02
CA GLU A 105 14.59 -3.31 -13.31
C GLU A 105 14.33 -3.34 -14.81
N VAL A 106 14.53 -2.23 -15.51
CA VAL A 106 14.38 -2.17 -16.98
C VAL A 106 15.37 -3.12 -17.64
N MET A 107 16.64 -3.11 -17.22
CA MET A 107 17.67 -3.97 -17.78
C MET A 107 17.39 -5.46 -17.51
N ARG A 108 16.84 -5.81 -16.34
CA ARG A 108 16.42 -7.17 -16.00
C ARG A 108 15.23 -7.63 -16.83
N VAL A 109 14.19 -6.80 -16.98
CA VAL A 109 13.06 -7.16 -17.83
C VAL A 109 13.52 -7.31 -19.28
N ARG A 110 14.39 -6.44 -19.75
CA ARG A 110 15.02 -6.57 -21.06
C ARG A 110 15.79 -7.89 -21.18
N ALA A 111 16.56 -8.29 -20.17
CA ALA A 111 17.29 -9.57 -20.17
C ALA A 111 16.34 -10.79 -20.15
N ILE A 112 15.23 -10.74 -19.41
CA ILE A 112 14.21 -11.79 -19.39
C ILE A 112 13.53 -11.93 -20.75
N LEU A 113 13.31 -10.81 -21.43
CA LEU A 113 12.61 -10.74 -22.70
C LEU A 113 13.52 -10.87 -23.94
N ALA A 114 14.84 -10.69 -23.78
CA ALA A 114 15.84 -10.79 -24.86
C ALA A 114 15.79 -12.13 -25.59
N LEU A 115 15.61 -13.23 -24.85
CA LEU A 115 15.55 -14.59 -25.40
C LEU A 115 14.34 -14.81 -26.34
N ILE A 116 13.26 -14.05 -26.17
CA ILE A 116 12.06 -14.14 -27.02
C ILE A 116 12.14 -13.13 -28.18
N GLY A 117 12.71 -11.95 -27.94
CA GLY A 117 12.98 -10.97 -29.00
C GLY A 117 13.86 -11.55 -30.11
N GLU A 118 14.92 -12.28 -29.76
CA GLU A 118 15.77 -12.96 -30.75
C GLU A 118 15.02 -14.05 -31.54
N ARG A 119 14.10 -14.78 -30.89
CA ARG A 119 13.31 -15.83 -31.55
C ARG A 119 12.36 -15.28 -32.60
N ASP A 120 11.77 -14.11 -32.34
CA ASP A 120 10.81 -13.48 -33.25
C ASP A 120 11.52 -12.73 -34.40
N THR A 121 12.74 -12.22 -34.17
CA THR A 121 13.57 -11.65 -35.26
C THR A 121 13.95 -12.65 -36.35
N ILE A 122 13.90 -13.96 -36.05
CA ILE A 122 14.24 -15.02 -37.01
C ILE A 122 13.05 -15.37 -37.91
N TRP A 123 11.80 -15.18 -37.46
CA TRP A 123 10.59 -15.64 -38.16
C TRP A 123 9.62 -14.53 -38.60
N ALA A 124 9.62 -13.35 -37.96
CA ALA A 124 8.75 -12.24 -38.32
C ALA A 124 9.45 -11.19 -39.20
N LYS A 125 8.79 -10.77 -40.28
CA LYS A 125 9.21 -9.69 -41.20
C LYS A 125 9.29 -8.29 -40.53
N GLN A 126 8.98 -8.19 -39.24
CA GLN A 126 8.96 -6.95 -38.49
C GLN A 126 9.69 -7.15 -37.15
N SER A 127 10.81 -6.45 -36.99
CA SER A 127 11.72 -6.59 -35.86
C SER A 127 11.11 -6.02 -34.58
N TRP A 128 10.45 -6.86 -33.79
CA TRP A 128 10.08 -6.48 -32.42
C TRP A 128 11.35 -6.40 -31.57
N SER A 129 11.79 -5.19 -31.22
CA SER A 129 12.98 -4.97 -30.39
C SER A 129 12.61 -4.74 -28.93
N VAL A 130 13.25 -5.51 -28.04
CA VAL A 130 13.02 -5.43 -26.59
C VAL A 130 13.38 -4.06 -26.03
N GLU A 131 14.39 -3.41 -26.61
CA GLU A 131 14.89 -2.10 -26.18
C GLU A 131 13.90 -0.98 -26.47
N GLU A 132 13.23 -1.04 -27.62
CA GLU A 132 12.24 -0.04 -28.02
C GLU A 132 10.88 -0.29 -27.35
N LYS A 133 10.52 -1.55 -27.11
CA LYS A 133 9.18 -1.96 -26.67
C LYS A 133 9.02 -2.12 -25.17
N VAL A 134 10.13 -2.19 -24.42
CA VAL A 134 10.14 -2.12 -22.94
C VAL A 134 10.55 -0.71 -22.53
N ARG A 135 9.57 0.08 -22.08
CA ARG A 135 9.76 1.47 -21.64
C ARG A 135 9.22 1.64 -20.24
N ARG A 136 9.81 2.57 -19.47
CA ARG A 136 9.23 3.00 -18.20
C ARG A 136 8.43 4.28 -18.45
N ASP A 137 7.13 4.25 -18.17
CA ASP A 137 6.24 5.40 -18.30
C ASP A 137 5.66 5.76 -16.93
N ARG A 138 5.84 7.02 -16.51
CA ARG A 138 5.35 7.57 -15.23
C ARG A 138 5.58 6.64 -14.02
N GLY A 139 6.75 6.01 -13.97
CA GLY A 139 7.16 5.12 -12.88
C GLY A 139 6.68 3.65 -12.98
N VAL A 140 5.91 3.28 -14.02
CA VAL A 140 5.45 1.91 -14.27
C VAL A 140 6.19 1.32 -15.47
N LEU A 141 6.58 0.04 -15.39
CA LEU A 141 7.20 -0.64 -16.53
C LEU A 141 6.12 -1.03 -17.54
N VAL A 142 6.26 -0.56 -18.78
CA VAL A 142 5.35 -0.81 -19.90
C VAL A 142 6.04 -1.72 -20.89
N VAL A 143 5.37 -2.83 -21.23
CA VAL A 143 5.80 -3.75 -22.28
C VAL A 143 4.78 -3.66 -23.41
N ASP A 144 5.22 -3.17 -24.56
CA ASP A 144 4.41 -3.08 -25.76
C ASP A 144 4.48 -4.37 -26.57
N LEU A 145 3.35 -5.08 -26.68
CA LEU A 145 3.25 -6.34 -27.43
C LEU A 145 2.87 -6.11 -28.90
N HIS A 146 2.72 -4.86 -29.34
CA HIS A 146 2.42 -4.56 -30.74
C HIS A 146 3.58 -5.01 -31.65
N GLY A 147 3.25 -5.85 -32.63
CA GLY A 147 4.20 -6.41 -33.59
C GLY A 147 4.62 -7.85 -33.30
N LEU A 148 4.21 -8.42 -32.16
CA LEU A 148 4.36 -9.85 -31.85
C LEU A 148 3.18 -10.66 -32.43
N ASP A 149 3.40 -11.94 -32.73
CA ASP A 149 2.31 -12.89 -32.96
C ASP A 149 1.64 -13.33 -31.64
N ALA A 150 0.39 -13.79 -31.72
CA ALA A 150 -0.37 -14.22 -30.54
C ALA A 150 0.32 -15.34 -29.72
N PRO A 151 0.92 -16.39 -30.34
CA PRO A 151 1.74 -17.37 -29.62
C PRO A 151 2.96 -16.78 -28.91
N SER A 152 3.75 -15.91 -29.54
CA SER A 152 4.92 -15.28 -28.90
C SER A 152 4.51 -14.34 -27.76
N ALA A 153 3.42 -13.59 -27.90
CA ALA A 153 2.89 -12.76 -26.82
C ALA A 153 2.42 -13.58 -25.61
N ALA A 154 1.85 -14.77 -25.84
CA ALA A 154 1.48 -15.70 -24.77
C ALA A 154 2.72 -16.28 -24.06
N ALA A 155 3.73 -16.71 -24.83
CA ALA A 155 4.98 -17.22 -24.28
C ALA A 155 5.74 -16.16 -23.46
N LEU A 156 5.72 -14.91 -23.92
CA LEU A 156 6.27 -13.77 -23.21
C LEU A 156 5.57 -13.57 -21.86
N THR A 157 4.24 -13.65 -21.86
CA THR A 157 3.43 -13.51 -20.65
C THR A 157 3.75 -14.60 -19.63
N ASP A 158 3.92 -15.85 -20.07
CA ASP A 158 4.30 -16.96 -19.20
C ASP A 158 5.69 -16.76 -18.57
N ARG A 159 6.66 -16.25 -19.32
CA ARG A 159 7.99 -15.92 -18.77
C ARG A 159 7.96 -14.80 -17.73
N LEU A 160 7.11 -13.80 -17.93
CA LEU A 160 6.89 -12.74 -16.94
C LEU A 160 6.25 -13.31 -15.66
N LEU A 161 5.33 -14.27 -15.78
CA LEU A 161 4.72 -14.94 -14.63
C LEU A 161 5.73 -15.82 -13.87
N GLU A 162 6.59 -16.56 -14.58
CA GLU A 162 7.65 -17.39 -13.97
C GLU A 162 8.66 -16.58 -13.17
N ARG A 163 9.03 -15.38 -13.65
CA ARG A 163 10.03 -14.50 -13.02
C ARG A 163 9.43 -13.38 -12.17
N ARG A 164 8.24 -13.61 -11.63
CA ARG A 164 7.51 -12.74 -10.71
C ARG A 164 8.41 -12.09 -9.64
N SER A 165 9.29 -12.86 -9.01
CA SER A 165 10.09 -12.39 -7.86
C SER A 165 10.95 -11.17 -8.17
N ASP A 166 11.27 -10.99 -9.45
CA ASP A 166 12.20 -9.98 -9.95
C ASP A 166 11.47 -8.78 -10.57
N LEU A 167 10.14 -8.83 -10.60
CA LEU A 167 9.28 -7.92 -11.35
C LEU A 167 8.29 -7.19 -10.44
N GLY A 168 8.30 -5.86 -10.52
CA GLY A 168 7.35 -4.99 -9.85
C GLY A 168 6.05 -4.81 -10.64
N ARG A 169 5.50 -3.59 -10.61
CA ARG A 169 4.28 -3.24 -11.34
C ARG A 169 4.52 -3.16 -12.86
N LEU A 170 3.74 -3.91 -13.62
CA LEU A 170 3.86 -4.05 -15.06
C LEU A 170 2.59 -3.61 -15.79
N LYS A 171 2.73 -3.04 -16.98
CA LYS A 171 1.64 -2.73 -17.90
C LYS A 171 1.93 -3.35 -19.25
N LEU A 172 1.15 -4.33 -19.65
CA LEU A 172 1.19 -4.93 -20.98
C LEU A 172 0.26 -4.15 -21.91
N VAL A 173 0.77 -3.69 -23.05
CA VAL A 173 -0.04 -3.07 -24.11
C VAL A 173 -0.34 -4.13 -25.16
N THR A 174 -1.59 -4.58 -25.19
CA THR A 174 -2.07 -5.69 -26.04
C THR A 174 -2.86 -5.22 -27.26
N GLY A 175 -3.14 -3.91 -27.37
CA GLY A 175 -4.10 -3.36 -28.32
C GLY A 175 -5.57 -3.59 -27.90
N ARG A 176 -6.51 -2.98 -28.64
CA ARG A 176 -7.97 -3.13 -28.39
C ARG A 176 -8.52 -4.48 -28.85
N GLY A 177 -7.91 -5.09 -29.86
CA GLY A 177 -8.33 -6.38 -30.44
C GLY A 177 -9.52 -6.28 -31.40
N GLU A 178 -9.84 -5.08 -31.90
CA GLU A 178 -11.07 -4.81 -32.65
C GLU A 178 -10.84 -4.57 -34.16
N SER A 179 -9.61 -4.33 -34.63
CA SER A 179 -9.38 -4.06 -36.06
C SER A 179 -7.97 -4.39 -36.55
N THR A 180 -7.88 -4.86 -37.79
CA THR A 180 -6.65 -5.20 -38.51
C THR A 180 -6.27 -4.06 -39.46
N HIS A 181 -5.85 -2.92 -38.92
CA HIS A 181 -5.30 -1.82 -39.72
C HIS A 181 -3.76 -1.87 -39.72
N PRO A 182 -3.07 -1.30 -40.73
CA PRO A 182 -1.61 -1.17 -40.72
C PRO A 182 -1.19 -0.34 -39.49
N GLY A 183 -0.51 -0.96 -38.53
CA GLY A 183 -0.15 -0.34 -37.24
C GLY A 183 -1.04 -0.74 -36.04
N SER A 184 -2.08 -1.54 -36.26
CA SER A 184 -2.87 -2.16 -35.19
C SER A 184 -2.25 -3.49 -34.74
N ALA A 185 -2.39 -3.81 -33.45
CA ALA A 185 -1.96 -5.09 -32.90
C ALA A 185 -2.82 -6.24 -33.46
N ASP A 186 -2.22 -7.42 -33.64
CA ASP A 186 -2.96 -8.62 -34.03
C ASP A 186 -4.12 -8.87 -33.04
N PRO A 187 -5.39 -8.96 -33.50
CA PRO A 187 -6.54 -9.20 -32.64
C PRO A 187 -6.45 -10.49 -31.81
N GLY A 188 -5.60 -11.46 -32.22
CA GLY A 188 -5.33 -12.68 -31.46
C GLY A 188 -4.49 -12.50 -30.18
N ILE A 189 -3.73 -11.41 -30.05
CA ILE A 189 -2.80 -11.20 -28.92
C ILE A 189 -3.55 -11.08 -27.59
N ARG A 190 -4.58 -10.23 -27.55
CA ARG A 190 -5.34 -9.96 -26.31
C ARG A 190 -6.01 -11.21 -25.72
N PRO A 191 -6.78 -12.02 -26.48
CA PRO A 191 -7.36 -13.24 -25.92
C PRO A 191 -6.31 -14.26 -25.48
N ALA A 192 -5.20 -14.41 -26.22
CA ALA A 192 -4.12 -15.32 -25.86
C ALA A 192 -3.43 -14.92 -24.53
N VAL A 193 -3.09 -13.64 -24.37
CA VAL A 193 -2.50 -13.09 -23.14
C VAL A 193 -3.50 -13.18 -21.97
N MET A 194 -4.79 -12.93 -22.21
CA MET A 194 -5.81 -13.02 -21.15
C MET A 194 -6.06 -14.44 -20.67
N GLN A 195 -6.04 -15.41 -21.57
CA GLN A 195 -6.16 -16.82 -21.19
C GLN A 195 -4.99 -17.23 -20.29
N ARG A 196 -3.76 -16.86 -20.65
CA ARG A 196 -2.56 -17.16 -19.84
C ARG A 196 -2.59 -16.46 -18.49
N LEU A 197 -2.96 -15.18 -18.45
CA LEU A 197 -3.09 -14.46 -17.19
C LEU A 197 -4.20 -14.99 -16.29
N LYS A 198 -5.32 -15.48 -16.84
CA LYS A 198 -6.36 -16.11 -16.02
C LYS A 198 -5.86 -17.39 -15.35
N VAL A 199 -5.04 -18.18 -16.04
CA VAL A 199 -4.49 -19.44 -15.52
C VAL A 199 -3.32 -19.19 -14.57
N GLY A 200 -2.39 -18.30 -14.92
CA GLY A 200 -1.13 -18.13 -14.21
C GLY A 200 -1.05 -16.92 -13.26
N ALA A 201 -1.93 -15.92 -13.37
CA ALA A 201 -1.83 -14.75 -12.48
C ALA A 201 -2.28 -15.07 -11.05
N GLN A 202 -3.20 -16.02 -10.84
CA GLN A 202 -3.59 -16.43 -9.49
C GLN A 202 -2.45 -17.16 -8.77
N SER A 203 -1.76 -18.08 -9.46
CA SER A 203 -0.59 -18.78 -8.92
C SER A 203 0.62 -17.86 -8.73
N ALA A 204 0.79 -16.87 -9.63
CA ALA A 204 1.80 -15.83 -9.49
C ALA A 204 1.41 -14.70 -8.49
N GLU A 205 0.27 -14.81 -7.81
CA GLU A 205 -0.29 -13.78 -6.91
C GLU A 205 -0.24 -12.36 -7.53
N TRP A 206 -0.64 -12.25 -8.79
CA TRP A 206 -0.75 -11.00 -9.53
C TRP A 206 -2.20 -10.57 -9.62
N GLN A 207 -2.45 -9.30 -9.29
CA GLN A 207 -3.74 -8.67 -9.54
C GLN A 207 -3.76 -8.15 -10.98
N VAL A 208 -4.64 -8.73 -11.80
CA VAL A 208 -4.84 -8.35 -13.20
C VAL A 208 -5.90 -7.25 -13.31
N ILE A 209 -5.51 -6.07 -13.76
CA ILE A 209 -6.42 -4.95 -14.01
C ILE A 209 -6.54 -4.77 -15.52
N GLN A 210 -7.71 -5.10 -16.05
CA GLN A 210 -7.99 -5.04 -17.47
C GLN A 210 -8.48 -3.65 -17.86
N LYS A 211 -7.89 -3.06 -18.90
CA LYS A 211 -8.36 -1.84 -19.56
C LYS A 211 -8.64 -2.13 -21.04
N SER A 212 -9.22 -1.17 -21.74
CA SER A 212 -9.64 -1.34 -23.14
C SER A 212 -8.51 -1.68 -24.11
N SER A 213 -7.28 -1.21 -23.88
CA SER A 213 -6.12 -1.46 -24.76
C SER A 213 -4.87 -1.98 -24.03
N SER A 214 -4.96 -2.19 -22.72
CA SER A 214 -3.82 -2.61 -21.91
C SER A 214 -4.25 -3.40 -20.69
N VAL A 215 -3.33 -4.21 -20.19
CA VAL A 215 -3.50 -5.01 -18.98
C VAL A 215 -2.43 -4.59 -17.99
N THR A 216 -2.84 -4.09 -16.83
CA THR A 216 -1.90 -3.76 -15.75
C THR A 216 -1.82 -4.92 -14.77
N LEU A 217 -0.62 -5.43 -14.56
CA LEU A 217 -0.30 -6.46 -13.58
C LEU A 217 0.28 -5.77 -12.35
N ARG A 218 -0.36 -5.98 -11.20
CA ARG A 218 0.16 -5.53 -9.91
C ARG A 218 0.55 -6.74 -9.10
N PRO A 219 1.81 -6.85 -8.63
CA PRO A 219 2.16 -7.89 -7.68
C PRO A 219 1.31 -7.71 -6.42
N MET A 220 0.66 -8.79 -5.96
CA MET A 220 0.13 -8.79 -4.61
C MET A 220 1.33 -8.82 -3.66
N GLY A 221 1.27 -7.99 -2.62
CA GLY A 221 2.31 -7.92 -1.61
C GLY A 221 2.64 -9.31 -1.04
N ARG A 222 3.81 -9.50 -0.44
CA ARG A 222 4.17 -10.80 0.15
C ARG A 222 3.28 -11.09 1.36
N ALA A 223 2.71 -12.29 1.42
CA ALA A 223 2.01 -12.75 2.61
C ALA A 223 2.99 -12.76 3.80
N PRO A 224 2.56 -12.33 4.99
CA PRO A 224 3.41 -12.45 6.18
C PRO A 224 3.71 -13.92 6.43
N THR A 225 4.96 -14.21 6.81
CA THR A 225 5.30 -15.55 7.29
C THR A 225 4.53 -15.84 8.59
N PRO A 226 4.24 -17.12 8.94
CA PRO A 226 3.51 -17.45 10.17
C PRO A 226 4.13 -16.83 11.43
N LYS A 227 5.47 -16.72 11.49
CA LYS A 227 6.20 -16.07 12.58
C LYS A 227 5.95 -14.55 12.63
N GLN A 228 5.96 -13.88 11.48
CA GLN A 228 5.67 -12.44 11.40
C GLN A 228 4.20 -12.14 11.70
N TRP A 229 3.28 -13.00 11.23
CA TRP A 229 1.86 -12.89 11.54
C TRP A 229 1.63 -13.02 13.05
N LEU A 230 2.22 -14.04 13.69
CA LEU A 230 2.09 -14.26 15.13
C LEU A 230 2.70 -13.12 15.94
N GLY A 231 3.87 -12.61 15.53
CA GLY A 231 4.51 -11.47 16.17
C GLY A 231 3.63 -10.22 16.11
N ARG A 232 3.05 -9.91 14.93
CA ARG A 232 2.10 -8.79 14.78
C ARG A 232 0.85 -9.01 15.63
N PHE A 233 0.29 -10.21 15.61
CA PHE A 233 -0.91 -10.55 16.38
C PHE A 233 -0.68 -10.36 17.88
N ALA A 234 0.43 -10.89 18.41
CA ALA A 234 0.76 -10.79 19.83
C ALA A 234 0.92 -9.33 20.31
N VAL A 235 1.50 -8.47 19.47
CA VAL A 235 1.68 -7.04 19.80
C VAL A 235 0.35 -6.28 19.77
N PHE A 236 -0.51 -6.56 18.80
CA PHE A 236 -1.71 -5.75 18.57
C PHE A 236 -2.96 -6.26 19.31
N VAL A 237 -3.02 -7.54 19.69
CA VAL A 237 -4.23 -8.15 20.24
C VAL A 237 -4.70 -7.48 21.54
N VAL A 238 -3.78 -7.27 22.49
CA VAL A 238 -4.12 -6.68 23.79
C VAL A 238 -4.62 -5.23 23.66
N PRO A 239 -3.89 -4.30 22.99
CA PRO A 239 -4.35 -2.93 22.87
C PRO A 239 -5.62 -2.80 22.01
N MET A 240 -5.76 -3.56 20.90
CA MET A 240 -6.94 -3.46 20.05
C MET A 240 -8.19 -4.04 20.69
N THR A 241 -8.10 -5.23 21.27
CA THR A 241 -9.22 -5.86 21.98
C THR A 241 -9.62 -5.01 23.18
N GLY A 242 -8.66 -4.55 23.99
CA GLY A 242 -8.95 -3.70 25.14
C GLY A 242 -9.64 -2.38 24.75
N ALA A 243 -9.11 -1.66 23.75
CA ALA A 243 -9.69 -0.40 23.30
C ALA A 243 -11.10 -0.59 22.71
N MET A 244 -11.32 -1.61 21.87
CA MET A 244 -12.64 -1.87 21.32
C MET A 244 -13.64 -2.33 22.38
N THR A 245 -13.23 -3.16 23.35
CA THR A 245 -14.10 -3.57 24.46
C THR A 245 -14.59 -2.36 25.24
N LEU A 246 -13.72 -1.42 25.58
CA LEU A 246 -14.11 -0.20 26.29
C LEU A 246 -14.99 0.72 25.41
N ALA A 247 -14.59 0.96 24.16
CA ALA A 247 -15.35 1.82 23.25
C ALA A 247 -16.78 1.30 23.00
N PHE A 248 -16.95 0.00 22.81
CA PHE A 248 -18.27 -0.59 22.59
C PHE A 248 -19.07 -0.77 23.88
N ARG A 249 -18.42 -0.89 25.05
CA ARG A 249 -19.11 -0.78 26.35
C ARG A 249 -19.79 0.57 26.48
N ASP A 250 -19.04 1.62 26.23
CA ASP A 250 -19.51 2.99 26.38
C ASP A 250 -20.56 3.34 25.31
N LEU A 251 -20.42 2.80 24.08
CA LEU A 251 -21.41 2.95 23.02
C LEU A 251 -22.74 2.22 23.30
N ALA A 252 -22.69 1.06 23.96
CA ALA A 252 -23.89 0.26 24.25
C ALA A 252 -24.80 0.91 25.31
N GLY A 253 -24.24 1.78 26.17
CA GLY A 253 -24.99 2.48 27.20
C GLY A 253 -25.45 1.59 28.37
N THR A 254 -26.08 2.23 29.35
CA THR A 254 -26.48 1.59 30.62
C THR A 254 -27.50 0.47 30.38
N GLY A 255 -27.20 -0.73 30.86
CA GLY A 255 -28.06 -1.93 30.74
C GLY A 255 -27.64 -2.92 29.64
N MET A 256 -26.76 -2.52 28.71
CA MET A 256 -26.20 -3.40 27.66
C MET A 256 -24.67 -3.46 27.67
N GLU A 257 -24.01 -2.96 28.71
CA GLU A 257 -22.55 -2.90 28.84
C GLU A 257 -21.85 -4.24 28.58
N SER A 258 -22.39 -5.35 29.10
CA SER A 258 -21.84 -6.69 28.90
C SER A 258 -21.89 -7.13 27.42
N GLN A 259 -22.96 -6.77 26.70
CA GLN A 259 -23.08 -7.05 25.27
C GLN A 259 -22.16 -6.15 24.43
N GLY A 260 -22.01 -4.88 24.83
CA GLY A 260 -21.04 -3.96 24.24
C GLY A 260 -19.60 -4.46 24.41
N MET A 261 -19.23 -4.93 25.61
CA MET A 261 -17.90 -5.47 25.89
C MET A 261 -17.59 -6.73 25.08
N THR A 262 -18.54 -7.67 24.99
CA THR A 262 -18.34 -8.92 24.22
C THR A 262 -18.24 -8.65 22.72
N PHE A 263 -19.09 -7.76 22.18
CA PHE A 263 -18.99 -7.32 20.79
C PHE A 263 -17.66 -6.62 20.51
N GLY A 264 -17.25 -5.69 21.37
CA GLY A 264 -15.97 -4.98 21.23
C GLY A 264 -14.77 -5.93 21.30
N ALA A 265 -14.81 -6.93 22.19
CA ALA A 265 -13.75 -7.93 22.26
C ALA A 265 -13.64 -8.76 20.97
N ALA A 266 -14.78 -9.21 20.45
CA ALA A 266 -14.85 -9.98 19.20
C ALA A 266 -14.39 -9.15 17.99
N ALA A 267 -14.83 -7.90 17.89
CA ALA A 267 -14.42 -6.97 16.85
C ALA A 267 -12.90 -6.69 16.92
N GLY A 268 -12.35 -6.52 18.12
CA GLY A 268 -10.93 -6.27 18.34
C GLY A 268 -10.06 -7.47 17.92
N LEU A 269 -10.49 -8.69 18.24
CA LEU A 269 -9.83 -9.91 17.78
C LEU A 269 -9.87 -10.04 16.25
N LEU A 270 -11.02 -9.76 15.64
CA LEU A 270 -11.19 -9.82 14.18
C LEU A 270 -10.27 -8.80 13.50
N MET A 271 -10.28 -7.54 13.97
CA MET A 271 -9.45 -6.48 13.39
C MET A 271 -7.96 -6.78 13.55
N THR A 272 -7.53 -7.29 14.71
CA THR A 272 -6.15 -7.71 14.94
C THR A 272 -5.74 -8.82 13.98
N THR A 273 -6.62 -9.79 13.74
CA THR A 273 -6.39 -10.90 12.80
C THR A 273 -6.17 -10.37 11.38
N LEU A 274 -7.04 -9.46 10.92
CA LEU A 274 -6.95 -8.84 9.60
C LEU A 274 -5.67 -7.99 9.44
N LEU A 275 -5.35 -7.17 10.43
CA LEU A 275 -4.14 -6.33 10.42
C LEU A 275 -2.87 -7.17 10.44
N SER A 276 -2.85 -8.27 11.20
CA SER A 276 -1.72 -9.20 11.24
C SER A 276 -1.51 -9.90 9.90
N GLY A 277 -2.61 -10.12 9.16
CA GLY A 277 -2.62 -10.67 7.80
C GLY A 277 -2.21 -9.68 6.70
N TYR A 278 -1.91 -8.42 7.02
CA TYR A 278 -1.57 -7.41 6.02
C TYR A 278 -0.31 -7.81 5.22
N ARG A 279 -0.48 -7.85 3.90
CA ARG A 279 0.57 -8.25 2.95
C ARG A 279 1.50 -7.07 2.68
N ASP A 280 2.80 -7.33 2.74
CA ASP A 280 3.80 -6.28 2.53
C ASP A 280 3.91 -5.92 1.05
N ARG A 281 3.64 -4.66 0.71
CA ARG A 281 3.62 -4.12 -0.67
C ARG A 281 4.86 -3.28 -1.00
N SER A 282 5.86 -3.27 -0.13
CA SER A 282 7.06 -2.43 -0.24
C SER A 282 8.11 -2.93 -1.24
N ALA A 283 7.76 -3.90 -2.09
CA ALA A 283 8.67 -4.53 -3.04
C ALA A 283 8.66 -3.82 -4.40
#